data_AF-A0A367HZ48-F1
#
_entry.id   AF-A0A367HZ48-F1
#
_cell.length_a   1.000
_cell.length_b   1.000
_cell.length_c   1.000
_cell.angle_alpha   90.00
_cell.angle_beta   90.00
_cell.angle_gamma   90.00
#
_symmetry.space_group_name_H-M   'P 1'
#
loop_
_entity.id
_entity.type
_entity.pdbx_description
1 polymer ?
#
loop_
_entity_poly.entity_id
_entity_poly.type
_entity_poly.pdbx_seq_one_letter_code
_entity_poly.pdbx_strand_id
1 'polypeptide(L)'
;MELRLGEFELAVQLGHIRTVPDPGGGHRRVTAREVARLRAAADFPEALRERVRTVGTSDGAELLGVAPGRFTKLARTGRLAPVRCYLNRYRAVVWLYLADDVVELALREPELLSGRHPEPDGGQDRRARNWRGRRLAMLARQTDDPWQQAAEVACALDSAHLAEIVPDPYERACLRRLRPEPFRVHPESVIAQGIVDRLLLADEPDEIEWFRLRLVEALADARDHCPAPRPVAGPARKQGLCATTEPSEPRSSGQARPRAPRPAVRARAPQSPPARQAGAPIQGSLLGRLRRPRRPDRGGRRPAPGS
;
A
#
# COMPACT_ATOMS: atom_id res chain seq x y z
N MET A 1 21.64 6.15 -2.28
CA MET A 1 21.28 6.13 -0.84
C MET A 1 21.43 4.71 -0.35
N GLU A 2 21.59 4.51 0.96
CA GLU A 2 21.80 3.18 1.56
C GLU A 2 20.51 2.57 2.14
N LEU A 3 19.38 3.26 1.98
CA LEU A 3 18.04 2.71 2.22
C LEU A 3 17.66 1.78 1.07
N ARG A 4 16.98 0.68 1.39
CA ARG A 4 16.31 -0.16 0.38
C ARG A 4 15.13 0.60 -0.21
N LEU A 5 14.73 0.29 -1.45
CA LEU A 5 13.62 0.97 -2.14
C LEU A 5 12.34 1.00 -1.28
N GLY A 6 11.95 -0.14 -0.72
CA GLY A 6 10.75 -0.23 0.13
C GLY A 6 10.86 0.52 1.46
N GLU A 7 12.06 0.74 2.01
CA GLU A 7 12.31 1.57 3.21
C GLU A 7 12.14 3.05 2.85
N PHE A 8 12.74 3.48 1.72
CA PHE A 8 12.64 4.83 1.19
C PHE A 8 11.19 5.21 0.84
N GLU A 9 10.47 4.34 0.12
CA GLU A 9 9.05 4.53 -0.19
C GLU A 9 8.20 4.70 1.08
N LEU A 10 8.48 3.91 2.12
CA LEU A 10 7.75 4.00 3.39
C LEU A 10 8.09 5.29 4.14
N ALA A 11 9.35 5.72 4.12
CA ALA A 11 9.79 6.97 4.70
C ALA A 11 9.15 8.20 4.02
N VAL A 12 8.87 8.15 2.71
CA VAL A 12 8.09 9.17 2.00
C VAL A 12 6.60 9.08 2.38
N GLN A 13 6.01 7.88 2.39
CA GLN A 13 4.59 7.65 2.73
C GLN A 13 4.24 8.09 4.17
N LEU A 14 5.19 7.96 5.11
CA LEU A 14 5.09 8.42 6.50
C LEU A 14 5.58 9.88 6.72
N GLY A 15 5.93 10.61 5.65
CA GLY A 15 6.37 12.01 5.73
C GLY A 15 7.72 12.25 6.43
N HIS A 16 8.52 11.20 6.63
CA HIS A 16 9.85 11.27 7.23
C HIS A 16 10.91 11.83 6.24
N ILE A 17 10.69 11.59 4.95
CA ILE A 17 11.41 12.22 3.83
C ILE A 17 10.43 13.16 3.11
N ARG A 18 10.79 14.44 3.01
CA ARG A 18 10.00 15.46 2.32
C ARG A 18 10.22 15.38 0.80
N THR A 19 9.13 15.39 0.03
CA THR A 19 9.18 15.38 -1.44
C THR A 19 8.38 16.53 -2.02
N VAL A 20 8.87 17.09 -3.13
CA VAL A 20 8.19 18.11 -3.93
C VAL A 20 7.60 17.48 -5.20
N PRO A 21 6.49 18.01 -5.75
CA PRO A 21 6.04 17.68 -7.10
C PRO A 21 7.17 17.86 -8.12
N ASP A 22 7.20 17.00 -9.14
CA ASP A 22 8.07 17.20 -10.30
C ASP A 22 7.40 18.22 -11.25
N PRO A 23 8.05 19.34 -11.62
CA PRO A 23 7.48 20.32 -12.55
C PRO A 23 7.06 19.74 -13.90
N GLY A 24 7.58 18.57 -14.30
CA GLY A 24 7.16 17.84 -15.50
C GLY A 24 5.95 16.90 -15.32
N GLY A 25 5.27 16.91 -14.17
CA GLY A 25 4.19 15.95 -13.86
C GLY A 25 4.67 14.53 -13.57
N GLY A 26 5.97 14.35 -13.30
CA GLY A 26 6.60 13.09 -12.95
C GLY A 26 6.53 12.74 -11.46
N HIS A 27 7.22 11.66 -11.07
CA HIS A 27 7.29 11.20 -9.68
C HIS A 27 7.90 12.26 -8.75
N ARG A 28 7.29 12.48 -7.57
CA ARG A 28 7.75 13.46 -6.57
C ARG A 28 9.23 13.26 -6.22
N ARG A 29 9.98 14.35 -6.18
CA ARG A 29 11.45 14.35 -6.02
C ARG A 29 11.87 14.77 -4.60
N VAL A 30 12.96 14.19 -4.11
CA VAL A 30 13.63 14.65 -2.88
C VAL A 30 14.58 15.80 -3.24
N THR A 31 14.50 16.92 -2.52
CA THR A 31 15.35 18.08 -2.80
C THR A 31 16.78 17.85 -2.30
N ALA A 32 17.78 18.50 -2.91
CA ALA A 32 19.16 18.42 -2.43
C ALA A 32 19.32 18.89 -0.96
N ARG A 33 18.53 19.89 -0.54
CA ARG A 33 18.43 20.35 0.86
C ARG A 33 17.92 19.25 1.79
N GLU A 34 16.93 18.47 1.37
CA GLU A 34 16.42 17.35 2.16
C GLU A 34 17.43 16.21 2.24
N VAL A 35 18.13 15.88 1.15
CA VAL A 35 19.24 14.90 1.18
C VAL A 35 20.37 15.35 2.11
N ALA A 36 20.69 16.65 2.14
CA ALA A 36 21.65 17.22 3.07
C ALA A 36 21.16 17.14 4.53
N ARG A 37 19.88 17.49 4.81
CA ARG A 37 19.28 17.33 6.14
C ARG A 37 19.37 15.90 6.65
N LEU A 38 19.05 14.93 5.80
CA LEU A 38 19.06 13.51 6.15
C LEU A 38 20.49 13.03 6.46
N ARG A 39 21.47 13.39 5.63
CA ARG A 39 22.90 13.06 5.84
C ARG A 39 23.56 13.78 7.01
N ALA A 40 22.96 14.87 7.51
CA ALA A 40 23.47 15.64 8.64
C ALA A 40 22.93 15.14 10.00
N ALA A 41 22.00 14.18 10.02
CA ALA A 41 21.64 13.48 11.24
C ALA A 41 22.74 12.45 11.57
N ALA A 42 23.19 12.43 12.83
CA ALA A 42 24.32 11.58 13.27
C ALA A 42 24.07 10.09 12.99
N ASP A 43 22.84 9.63 13.23
CA ASP A 43 22.43 8.22 13.12
C ASP A 43 21.81 7.89 11.75
N PHE A 44 22.23 8.55 10.67
CA PHE A 44 21.77 8.24 9.30
C PHE A 44 22.67 7.20 8.62
N PRO A 45 22.11 6.15 7.99
CA PRO A 45 20.67 5.88 7.77
C PRO A 45 19.91 5.13 8.89
N GLU A 46 20.58 4.61 9.92
CA GLU A 46 20.03 3.65 10.90
C GLU A 46 18.77 4.12 11.62
N ALA A 47 18.75 5.32 12.19
CA ALA A 47 17.57 5.86 12.89
C ALA A 47 16.39 6.14 11.95
N LEU A 48 16.63 6.29 10.64
CA LEU A 48 15.56 6.34 9.65
C LEU A 48 15.08 4.96 9.23
N ARG A 49 15.96 3.93 9.24
CA ARG A 49 15.54 2.53 9.02
C ARG A 49 14.65 2.04 10.15
N GLU A 50 14.97 2.34 11.41
CA GLU A 50 14.16 1.87 12.55
C GLU A 50 12.75 2.46 12.52
N ARG A 51 12.61 3.77 12.27
CA ARG A 51 11.32 4.46 12.11
C ARG A 51 10.45 3.97 10.94
N VAL A 52 11.01 3.18 10.02
CA VAL A 52 10.27 2.51 8.93
C VAL A 52 10.38 0.98 9.00
N ARG A 53 10.89 0.43 10.11
CA ARG A 53 11.04 -1.00 10.34
C ARG A 53 9.66 -1.61 10.46
N THR A 54 9.30 -2.43 9.49
CA THR A 54 8.04 -3.17 9.50
C THR A 54 8.23 -4.56 10.13
N VAL A 55 7.40 -4.91 11.10
CA VAL A 55 7.36 -6.23 11.75
C VAL A 55 6.10 -7.02 11.37
N GLY A 56 6.24 -8.34 11.29
CA GLY A 56 5.14 -9.28 11.14
C GLY A 56 4.57 -9.74 12.50
N THR A 57 3.63 -10.68 12.47
CA THR A 57 3.01 -11.26 13.68
C THR A 57 3.98 -11.91 14.66
N SER A 58 5.12 -12.44 14.20
CA SER A 58 6.10 -13.11 15.07
C SER A 58 6.96 -12.09 15.79
N ASP A 59 7.71 -11.31 15.04
CA ASP A 59 8.63 -10.26 15.51
C ASP A 59 7.87 -9.14 16.27
N GLY A 60 6.63 -8.82 15.88
CA GLY A 60 5.76 -7.92 16.66
C GLY A 60 5.29 -8.52 18.00
N ALA A 61 5.13 -9.85 18.10
CA ALA A 61 4.82 -10.51 19.37
C ALA A 61 6.05 -10.59 20.28
N GLU A 62 7.24 -10.78 19.69
CA GLU A 62 8.54 -10.74 20.38
C GLU A 62 8.81 -9.35 20.97
N LEU A 63 8.60 -8.26 20.21
CA LEU A 63 8.70 -6.87 20.70
C LEU A 63 7.77 -6.56 21.88
N LEU A 64 6.61 -7.23 21.97
CA LEU A 64 5.67 -7.09 23.09
C LEU A 64 5.95 -8.07 24.25
N GLY A 65 6.85 -9.03 24.09
CA GLY A 65 7.05 -10.12 25.06
C GLY A 65 5.84 -11.08 25.19
N VAL A 66 5.01 -11.22 24.15
CA VAL A 66 3.76 -12.02 24.19
C VAL A 66 3.77 -13.17 23.19
N ALA A 67 2.87 -14.14 23.38
CA ALA A 67 2.65 -15.21 22.39
C ALA A 67 2.06 -14.64 21.07
N PRO A 68 2.45 -15.15 19.88
CA PRO A 68 1.91 -14.69 18.58
C PRO A 68 0.39 -14.74 18.45
N GLY A 69 -0.29 -15.65 19.16
CA GLY A 69 -1.75 -15.69 19.25
C GLY A 69 -2.34 -14.48 20.00
N ARG A 70 -1.65 -13.97 21.03
CA ARG A 70 -2.04 -12.75 21.74
C ARG A 70 -1.88 -11.52 20.85
N PHE A 71 -0.73 -11.37 20.20
CA PHE A 71 -0.49 -10.29 19.22
C PHE A 71 -1.53 -10.31 18.09
N THR A 72 -1.84 -11.49 17.53
CA THR A 72 -2.81 -11.61 16.45
C THR A 72 -4.18 -11.08 16.85
N LYS A 73 -4.69 -11.43 18.03
CA LYS A 73 -5.97 -10.91 18.53
C LYS A 73 -5.90 -9.41 18.88
N LEU A 74 -4.82 -8.94 19.53
CA LEU A 74 -4.60 -7.50 19.80
C LEU A 74 -4.63 -6.64 18.53
N ALA A 75 -4.06 -7.14 17.43
CA ALA A 75 -4.15 -6.46 16.15
C ALA A 75 -5.59 -6.49 15.58
N ARG A 76 -6.35 -7.58 15.77
CA ARG A 76 -7.77 -7.68 15.36
C ARG A 76 -8.69 -6.70 16.08
N THR A 77 -8.40 -6.34 17.34
CA THR A 77 -9.17 -5.30 18.06
C THR A 77 -8.92 -3.89 17.53
N GLY A 78 -7.92 -3.70 16.67
CA GLY A 78 -7.63 -2.42 16.03
C GLY A 78 -6.69 -1.50 16.81
N ARG A 79 -6.16 -1.92 17.97
CA ARG A 79 -5.16 -1.13 18.72
C ARG A 79 -3.81 -0.98 17.99
N LEU A 80 -3.58 -1.78 16.95
CA LEU A 80 -2.52 -1.60 15.97
C LEU A 80 -3.13 -1.40 14.57
N ALA A 81 -2.73 -0.34 13.87
CA ALA A 81 -3.10 -0.10 12.48
C ALA A 81 -1.98 -0.64 11.55
N PRO A 82 -2.21 -1.67 10.73
CA PRO A 82 -1.21 -2.13 9.78
C PRO A 82 -0.77 -1.00 8.86
N VAL A 83 0.53 -0.89 8.60
CA VAL A 83 1.10 0.10 7.68
C VAL A 83 1.21 -0.45 6.25
N ARG A 84 1.42 -1.77 6.12
CA ARG A 84 1.46 -2.49 4.84
C ARG A 84 0.80 -3.86 4.96
N CYS A 85 0.40 -4.42 3.84
CA CYS A 85 -0.03 -5.80 3.73
C CYS A 85 0.44 -6.40 2.40
N TYR A 86 0.49 -7.72 2.31
CA TYR A 86 0.71 -8.44 1.06
C TYR A 86 0.02 -9.81 1.10
N LEU A 87 -0.26 -10.38 -0.07
CA LEU A 87 -0.76 -11.76 -0.17
C LEU A 87 0.43 -12.72 -0.27
N ASN A 88 0.47 -13.73 0.60
CA ASN A 88 1.47 -14.79 0.48
C ASN A 88 1.12 -15.78 -0.65
N ARG A 89 1.99 -16.76 -0.91
CA ARG A 89 1.78 -17.83 -1.92
C ARG A 89 0.45 -18.59 -1.75
N TYR A 90 -0.08 -18.64 -0.53
CA TYR A 90 -1.34 -19.30 -0.16
C TYR A 90 -2.55 -18.35 -0.20
N ARG A 91 -2.38 -17.12 -0.69
CA ARG A 91 -3.39 -16.03 -0.75
C ARG A 91 -3.87 -15.53 0.61
N ALA A 92 -3.20 -15.89 1.70
CA ALA A 92 -3.48 -15.30 3.01
C ALA A 92 -2.85 -13.90 3.12
N VAL A 93 -3.58 -12.97 3.73
CA VAL A 93 -3.11 -11.60 3.98
C VAL A 93 -2.08 -11.61 5.11
N VAL A 94 -0.84 -11.24 4.80
CA VAL A 94 0.19 -10.94 5.79
C VAL A 94 0.12 -9.46 6.08
N TRP A 95 -0.02 -9.13 7.36
CA TRP A 95 -0.07 -7.76 7.87
C TRP A 95 1.29 -7.36 8.42
N LEU A 96 1.68 -6.11 8.15
CA LEU A 96 2.92 -5.50 8.62
C LEU A 96 2.60 -4.21 9.39
N TYR A 97 3.23 -4.04 10.55
CA TYR A 97 3.07 -2.91 11.47
C TYR A 97 4.42 -2.22 11.63
N LEU A 98 4.50 -0.94 12.04
CA LEU A 98 5.81 -0.39 12.42
C LEU A 98 6.25 -0.97 13.76
N ALA A 99 7.57 -1.14 13.95
CA ALA A 99 8.14 -1.48 15.25
C ALA A 99 7.77 -0.40 16.29
N ASP A 100 7.89 0.88 15.94
CA ASP A 100 7.48 2.02 16.74
C ASP A 100 6.01 1.91 17.22
N ASP A 101 5.05 1.66 16.32
CA ASP A 101 3.63 1.54 16.70
C ASP A 101 3.39 0.41 17.73
N VAL A 102 4.19 -0.65 17.66
CA VAL A 102 4.09 -1.82 18.55
C VAL A 102 4.72 -1.52 19.92
N VAL A 103 5.87 -0.85 19.95
CA VAL A 103 6.51 -0.42 21.21
C VAL A 103 5.68 0.66 21.92
N GLU A 104 5.15 1.64 21.17
CA GLU A 104 4.26 2.66 21.72
C GLU A 104 2.95 2.07 22.29
N LEU A 105 2.43 0.97 21.72
CA LEU A 105 1.30 0.25 22.33
C LEU A 105 1.69 -0.36 23.69
N ALA A 106 2.89 -0.94 23.82
CA ALA A 106 3.39 -1.49 25.08
C ALA A 106 3.56 -0.42 26.17
N LEU A 107 4.01 0.77 25.79
CA LEU A 107 4.19 1.91 26.70
C LEU A 107 2.84 2.54 27.11
N ARG A 108 1.88 2.63 26.18
CA ARG A 108 0.59 3.32 26.38
C ARG A 108 -0.49 2.45 27.03
N GLU A 109 -0.49 1.14 26.79
CA GLU A 109 -1.51 0.20 27.28
C GLU A 109 -0.88 -1.15 27.76
N PRO A 110 0.06 -1.13 28.73
CA PRO A 110 0.77 -2.32 29.20
C PRO A 110 -0.14 -3.42 29.77
N GLU A 111 -1.32 -3.07 30.28
CA GLU A 111 -2.35 -4.00 30.74
C GLU A 111 -2.85 -4.92 29.62
N LEU A 112 -2.79 -4.50 28.35
CA LEU A 112 -3.16 -5.33 27.19
C LEU A 112 -2.15 -6.44 26.90
N LEU A 113 -0.96 -6.42 27.50
CA LEU A 113 0.06 -7.46 27.33
C LEU A 113 -0.17 -8.66 28.26
N SER A 114 -0.86 -8.45 29.39
CA SER A 114 -1.07 -9.45 30.44
C SER A 114 -2.56 -9.73 30.71
N GLY A 115 -2.88 -10.60 31.68
CA GLY A 115 -4.26 -10.86 32.11
C GLY A 115 -5.23 -11.34 31.01
N ARG A 116 -6.53 -11.08 31.22
CA ARG A 116 -7.62 -11.50 30.31
C ARG A 116 -7.40 -10.92 28.91
N HIS A 117 -7.79 -11.70 27.90
CA HIS A 117 -7.64 -11.27 26.52
C HIS A 117 -8.73 -10.22 26.13
N PRO A 118 -8.36 -9.08 25.52
CA PRO A 118 -9.33 -8.15 24.93
C PRO A 118 -9.92 -8.75 23.66
N GLU A 119 -11.20 -9.13 23.68
CA GLU A 119 -11.90 -9.49 22.45
C GLU A 119 -12.20 -8.23 21.61
N PRO A 120 -12.23 -8.32 20.28
CA PRO A 120 -12.48 -7.16 19.41
C PRO A 120 -13.91 -6.62 19.57
N ASP A 121 -14.04 -5.29 19.53
CA ASP A 121 -15.34 -4.61 19.64
C ASP A 121 -16.29 -5.04 18.51
N GLY A 122 -17.31 -5.83 18.86
CA GLY A 122 -18.25 -6.45 17.93
C GLY A 122 -17.78 -7.76 17.27
N GLY A 123 -16.67 -8.37 17.72
CA GLY A 123 -16.13 -9.62 17.16
C GLY A 123 -15.30 -9.45 15.86
N GLN A 124 -15.46 -8.30 15.19
CA GLN A 124 -14.98 -8.04 13.83
C GLN A 124 -13.47 -7.72 13.76
N ASP A 125 -12.84 -8.04 12.63
CA ASP A 125 -11.39 -7.81 12.43
C ASP A 125 -11.11 -6.39 11.92
N ARG A 126 -10.73 -5.48 12.84
CA ARG A 126 -10.52 -4.06 12.55
C ARG A 126 -9.28 -3.77 11.67
N ARG A 127 -8.43 -4.77 11.38
CA ARG A 127 -7.14 -4.56 10.67
C ARG A 127 -7.31 -3.99 9.26
N ALA A 128 -8.31 -4.46 8.52
CA ALA A 128 -8.55 -3.99 7.15
C ALA A 128 -9.00 -2.52 7.11
N ARG A 129 -9.98 -2.15 7.95
CA ARG A 129 -10.45 -0.78 8.14
C ARG A 129 -9.35 0.18 8.60
N ASN A 130 -8.57 -0.23 9.62
CA ASN A 130 -7.50 0.62 10.14
C ASN A 130 -6.34 0.76 9.12
N TRP A 131 -6.06 -0.28 8.33
CA TRP A 131 -5.14 -0.20 7.19
C TRP A 131 -5.66 0.73 6.08
N ARG A 132 -6.95 0.67 5.70
CA ARG A 132 -7.56 1.59 4.72
C ARG A 132 -7.45 3.04 5.17
N GLY A 133 -7.83 3.32 6.42
CA GLY A 133 -7.70 4.65 7.02
C GLY A 133 -6.26 5.17 7.02
N ARG A 134 -5.30 4.34 7.44
CA ARG A 134 -3.87 4.69 7.41
C ARG A 134 -3.34 4.87 5.98
N ARG A 135 -3.72 4.03 5.03
CA ARG A 135 -3.36 4.16 3.60
C ARG A 135 -3.83 5.50 3.04
N LEU A 136 -5.08 5.90 3.29
CA LEU A 136 -5.59 7.19 2.85
C LEU A 136 -4.86 8.36 3.53
N ALA A 137 -4.54 8.25 4.82
CA ALA A 137 -3.76 9.27 5.55
C ALA A 137 -2.28 9.35 5.12
N MET A 138 -1.72 8.32 4.48
CA MET A 138 -0.41 8.38 3.81
C MET A 138 -0.52 8.97 2.39
N LEU A 139 -1.59 8.64 1.65
CA LEU A 139 -1.82 9.14 0.29
C LEU A 139 -2.09 10.65 0.27
N ALA A 140 -2.95 11.16 1.15
CA ALA A 140 -3.24 12.59 1.25
C ALA A 140 -2.02 13.47 1.63
N ARG A 141 -0.89 12.88 2.06
CA ARG A 141 0.40 13.56 2.29
C ARG A 141 1.30 13.61 1.04
N GLN A 142 0.91 12.91 -0.02
CA GLN A 142 1.64 12.79 -1.28
C GLN A 142 0.98 13.58 -2.40
N THR A 143 -0.18 14.20 -2.20
CA THR A 143 -0.80 15.08 -3.19
C THR A 143 -1.41 16.33 -2.60
N ASP A 144 -1.16 17.43 -3.32
CA ASP A 144 -1.67 18.76 -3.07
C ASP A 144 -2.74 19.13 -4.15
N ASP A 145 -3.08 18.18 -5.06
CA ASP A 145 -4.16 18.28 -6.06
C ASP A 145 -5.48 17.72 -5.50
N PRO A 146 -6.53 18.55 -5.34
CA PRO A 146 -7.84 18.12 -4.89
C PRO A 146 -8.47 17.00 -5.72
N TRP A 147 -8.27 16.96 -7.04
CA TRP A 147 -8.84 15.89 -7.89
C TRP A 147 -8.20 14.54 -7.62
N GLN A 148 -6.90 14.50 -7.30
CA GLN A 148 -6.25 13.28 -6.82
C GLN A 148 -6.67 12.94 -5.39
N GLN A 149 -6.86 13.91 -4.48
CA GLN A 149 -7.39 13.64 -3.14
C GLN A 149 -8.79 13.00 -3.20
N ALA A 150 -9.69 13.52 -4.04
CA ALA A 150 -10.99 12.90 -4.28
C ALA A 150 -10.86 11.47 -4.87
N ALA A 151 -9.91 11.22 -5.77
CA ALA A 151 -9.63 9.88 -6.32
C ALA A 151 -9.03 8.90 -5.28
N GLU A 152 -8.29 9.42 -4.30
CA GLU A 152 -7.75 8.67 -3.16
C GLU A 152 -8.85 8.23 -2.19
N VAL A 153 -9.85 9.08 -1.93
CA VAL A 153 -11.06 8.69 -1.15
C VAL A 153 -11.92 7.71 -1.94
N ALA A 154 -12.19 8.02 -3.23
CA ALA A 154 -13.02 7.19 -4.11
C ALA A 154 -12.49 5.76 -4.28
N CYS A 155 -11.20 5.50 -4.04
CA CYS A 155 -10.62 4.15 -4.05
C CYS A 155 -11.32 3.15 -3.13
N ALA A 156 -11.91 3.61 -2.03
CA ALA A 156 -12.48 2.79 -0.97
C ALA A 156 -13.99 2.54 -1.11
N LEU A 157 -14.65 3.13 -2.12
CA LEU A 157 -16.05 2.90 -2.42
C LEU A 157 -16.20 2.05 -3.68
N ASP A 158 -17.26 1.24 -3.72
CA ASP A 158 -17.58 0.43 -4.89
C ASP A 158 -18.16 1.28 -6.05
N SER A 159 -18.34 0.66 -7.21
CA SER A 159 -18.86 1.35 -8.40
C SER A 159 -20.31 1.81 -8.30
N ALA A 160 -21.13 1.25 -7.39
CA ALA A 160 -22.52 1.66 -7.20
C ALA A 160 -22.58 2.93 -6.33
N HIS A 161 -21.90 2.95 -5.18
CA HIS A 161 -21.78 4.14 -4.35
C HIS A 161 -21.08 5.29 -5.10
N LEU A 162 -20.05 5.00 -5.89
CA LEU A 162 -19.43 6.02 -6.76
C LEU A 162 -20.35 6.51 -7.88
N ALA A 163 -21.28 5.68 -8.39
CA ALA A 163 -22.25 6.11 -9.40
C ALA A 163 -23.33 7.02 -8.82
N GLU A 164 -23.72 6.79 -7.56
CA GLU A 164 -24.70 7.54 -6.79
C GLU A 164 -24.17 8.94 -6.39
N ILE A 165 -22.97 9.01 -5.80
CA ILE A 165 -22.36 10.25 -5.27
C ILE A 165 -21.83 11.15 -6.39
N VAL A 166 -21.38 10.54 -7.49
CA VAL A 166 -20.71 11.24 -8.60
C VAL A 166 -21.53 11.04 -9.87
N PRO A 167 -22.61 11.81 -10.09
CA PRO A 167 -23.50 11.62 -11.24
C PRO A 167 -22.85 11.97 -12.59
N ASP A 168 -21.92 12.94 -12.62
CA ASP A 168 -21.23 13.34 -13.86
C ASP A 168 -20.26 12.22 -14.34
N PRO A 169 -20.44 11.67 -15.55
CA PRO A 169 -19.56 10.64 -16.09
C PRO A 169 -18.10 11.11 -16.31
N TYR A 170 -17.86 12.41 -16.54
CA TYR A 170 -16.53 12.98 -16.69
C TYR A 170 -15.79 13.08 -15.36
N GLU A 171 -16.50 13.40 -14.26
CA GLU A 171 -15.94 13.33 -12.91
C GLU A 171 -15.53 11.90 -12.56
N ARG A 172 -16.43 10.92 -12.79
CA ARG A 172 -16.11 9.49 -12.61
C ARG A 172 -14.95 9.01 -13.49
N ALA A 173 -14.80 9.54 -14.70
CA ALA A 173 -13.67 9.25 -15.57
C ALA A 173 -12.36 9.88 -15.04
N CYS A 174 -12.42 11.10 -14.50
CA CYS A 174 -11.28 11.75 -13.86
C CYS A 174 -10.78 10.96 -12.64
N LEU A 175 -11.69 10.64 -11.71
CA LEU A 175 -11.39 9.83 -10.51
C LEU A 175 -10.80 8.47 -10.88
N ARG A 176 -11.33 7.80 -11.91
CA ARG A 176 -10.78 6.51 -12.40
C ARG A 176 -9.37 6.65 -12.98
N ARG A 177 -9.06 7.76 -13.65
CA ARG A 177 -7.73 8.04 -14.21
C ARG A 177 -6.70 8.41 -13.15
N LEU A 178 -7.12 9.14 -12.11
CA LEU A 178 -6.27 9.56 -10.99
C LEU A 178 -6.18 8.51 -9.87
N ARG A 179 -6.83 7.34 -10.03
CA ARG A 179 -6.86 6.28 -9.02
C ARG A 179 -5.44 5.82 -8.65
N PRO A 180 -5.00 5.95 -7.39
CA PRO A 180 -3.73 5.41 -6.94
C PRO A 180 -3.59 3.90 -7.21
N GLU A 181 -2.41 3.52 -7.72
CA GLU A 181 -2.01 2.14 -7.99
C GLU A 181 -2.31 1.20 -6.79
N PRO A 182 -2.98 0.05 -7.01
CA PRO A 182 -3.13 -0.97 -5.97
C PRO A 182 -1.79 -1.63 -5.64
N PHE A 183 -1.64 -2.18 -4.44
CA PHE A 183 -0.41 -2.93 -4.12
C PHE A 183 -0.31 -4.16 -5.04
N ARG A 184 0.83 -4.32 -5.71
CA ARG A 184 0.98 -5.28 -6.82
C ARG A 184 0.78 -6.73 -6.36
N VAL A 185 -0.23 -7.38 -6.94
CA VAL A 185 -0.47 -8.83 -6.83
C VAL A 185 0.26 -9.54 -7.96
N HIS A 186 0.89 -10.68 -7.67
CA HIS A 186 1.70 -11.38 -8.66
C HIS A 186 1.59 -12.91 -8.48
N PRO A 187 1.14 -13.69 -9.50
CA PRO A 187 0.44 -13.31 -10.74
C PRO A 187 -1.07 -13.08 -10.55
N GLU A 188 -1.75 -12.76 -11.66
CA GLU A 188 -3.18 -12.37 -11.82
C GLU A 188 -4.18 -13.50 -11.49
N SER A 189 -4.24 -13.94 -10.24
CA SER A 189 -5.28 -14.88 -9.80
C SER A 189 -6.56 -14.13 -9.44
N VAL A 190 -7.68 -14.45 -10.09
CA VAL A 190 -9.02 -13.86 -9.80
C VAL A 190 -9.38 -13.93 -8.30
N ILE A 191 -9.04 -15.05 -7.64
CA ILE A 191 -9.23 -15.21 -6.17
C ILE A 191 -8.39 -14.20 -5.38
N ALA A 192 -7.16 -13.90 -5.83
CA ALA A 192 -6.30 -12.92 -5.18
C ALA A 192 -6.78 -11.48 -5.44
N GLN A 193 -7.30 -11.19 -6.65
CA GLN A 193 -7.94 -9.91 -6.96
C GLN A 193 -9.14 -9.67 -6.03
N GLY A 194 -10.07 -10.64 -5.93
CA GLY A 194 -11.21 -10.59 -5.00
C GLY A 194 -10.86 -10.67 -3.51
N ILE A 195 -9.58 -10.75 -3.14
CA ILE A 195 -9.09 -10.50 -1.77
C ILE A 195 -8.56 -9.06 -1.67
N VAL A 196 -7.83 -8.57 -2.68
CA VAL A 196 -7.38 -7.18 -2.74
C VAL A 196 -8.53 -6.19 -2.85
N ASP A 197 -9.59 -6.51 -3.59
CA ASP A 197 -10.79 -5.66 -3.68
C ASP A 197 -11.45 -5.49 -2.31
N ARG A 198 -11.64 -6.59 -1.54
CA ARG A 198 -12.15 -6.54 -0.16
C ARG A 198 -11.19 -5.90 0.86
N LEU A 199 -9.90 -5.82 0.55
CA LEU A 199 -8.94 -5.04 1.34
C LEU A 199 -9.05 -3.54 1.03
N LEU A 200 -9.21 -3.17 -0.24
CA LEU A 200 -9.27 -1.77 -0.69
C LEU A 200 -10.62 -1.10 -0.42
N LEU A 201 -11.73 -1.82 -0.62
CA LEU A 201 -13.10 -1.33 -0.45
C LEU A 201 -13.54 -1.41 1.02
N ALA A 202 -14.34 -0.44 1.46
CA ALA A 202 -15.10 -0.50 2.70
C ALA A 202 -16.22 -1.56 2.60
N ASP A 203 -16.56 -2.17 3.74
CA ASP A 203 -17.49 -3.31 3.84
C ASP A 203 -18.49 -3.10 5.00
N GLU A 204 -18.05 -2.41 6.07
CA GLU A 204 -18.91 -2.02 7.19
C GLU A 204 -19.74 -0.76 6.85
N PRO A 205 -21.06 -0.70 7.14
CA PRO A 205 -21.89 0.45 6.77
C PRO A 205 -21.43 1.81 7.33
N ASP A 206 -20.86 1.84 8.53
CA ASP A 206 -20.34 3.07 9.15
C ASP A 206 -18.98 3.50 8.58
N GLU A 207 -18.19 2.55 8.06
CA GLU A 207 -16.99 2.83 7.28
C GLU A 207 -17.36 3.38 5.89
N ILE A 208 -18.34 2.76 5.23
CA ILE A 208 -18.87 3.19 3.94
C ILE A 208 -19.38 4.64 4.03
N GLU A 209 -20.28 4.96 4.97
CA GLU A 209 -20.84 6.31 5.08
C GLU A 209 -19.78 7.37 5.42
N TRP A 210 -18.76 7.02 6.21
CA TRP A 210 -17.61 7.91 6.44
C TRP A 210 -16.82 8.19 5.15
N PHE A 211 -16.58 7.19 4.30
CA PHE A 211 -15.97 7.41 2.98
C PHE A 211 -16.88 8.19 2.03
N ARG A 212 -18.22 8.02 2.12
CA ARG A 212 -19.21 8.75 1.31
C ARG A 212 -19.18 10.25 1.63
N LEU A 213 -19.28 10.61 2.92
CA LEU A 213 -19.17 11.99 3.38
C LEU A 213 -17.84 12.63 2.94
N ARG A 214 -16.71 11.95 3.18
CA ARG A 214 -15.39 12.45 2.79
C ARG A 214 -15.18 12.58 1.28
N LEU A 215 -15.91 11.82 0.46
CA LEU A 215 -15.89 11.98 -0.99
C LEU A 215 -16.71 13.19 -1.43
N VAL A 216 -17.84 13.48 -0.77
CA VAL A 216 -18.63 14.71 -1.01
C VAL A 216 -17.80 15.95 -0.67
N GLU A 217 -17.12 15.96 0.47
CA GLU A 217 -16.18 17.02 0.89
C GLU A 217 -15.08 17.23 -0.18
N ALA A 218 -14.31 16.19 -0.49
CA ALA A 218 -13.20 16.29 -1.44
C ALA A 218 -13.64 16.64 -2.87
N LEU A 219 -14.87 16.33 -3.26
CA LEU A 219 -15.44 16.75 -4.56
C LEU A 219 -15.93 18.19 -4.56
N ALA A 220 -16.37 18.75 -3.44
CA ALA A 220 -16.63 20.18 -3.32
C ALA A 220 -15.32 20.96 -3.48
N ASP A 221 -14.31 20.62 -2.67
CA ASP A 221 -12.97 21.21 -2.74
C ASP A 221 -12.39 21.14 -4.17
N ALA A 222 -12.52 19.98 -4.84
CA ALA A 222 -11.99 19.80 -6.19
C ALA A 222 -12.71 20.64 -7.26
N ARG A 223 -14.04 20.76 -7.18
CA ARG A 223 -14.83 21.58 -8.11
C ARG A 223 -14.54 23.07 -7.95
N ASP A 224 -14.38 23.54 -6.72
CA ASP A 224 -14.10 24.94 -6.39
C ASP A 224 -12.71 25.38 -6.88
N HIS A 225 -11.72 24.46 -6.86
CA HIS A 225 -10.38 24.73 -7.41
C HIS A 225 -10.33 24.64 -8.94
N CYS A 226 -10.97 23.64 -9.55
CA CYS A 226 -10.98 23.47 -11.00
C CYS A 226 -12.12 22.54 -11.47
N PRO A 227 -12.93 22.90 -12.49
CA PRO A 227 -13.91 21.98 -13.04
C PRO A 227 -13.24 20.73 -13.65
N ALA A 228 -13.90 19.58 -13.53
CA ALA A 228 -13.36 18.30 -13.98
C ALA A 228 -12.87 18.34 -15.45
N PRO A 229 -11.73 17.71 -15.79
CA PRO A 229 -11.17 17.69 -17.15
C PRO A 229 -12.11 17.06 -18.19
N ARG A 230 -12.98 17.88 -18.79
CA ARG A 230 -13.92 17.48 -19.85
C ARG A 230 -13.20 17.38 -21.21
N PRO A 231 -13.50 16.37 -22.04
CA PRO A 231 -13.03 16.34 -23.42
C PRO A 231 -13.57 17.57 -24.17
N VAL A 232 -12.67 18.41 -24.68
CA VAL A 232 -13.07 19.59 -25.46
C VAL A 232 -13.61 19.11 -26.81
N ALA A 233 -14.92 19.32 -27.04
CA ALA A 233 -15.60 18.94 -28.28
C ALA A 233 -15.25 19.90 -29.44
N GLY A 234 -13.98 19.91 -29.84
CA GLY A 234 -13.46 20.63 -31.01
C GLY A 234 -12.79 19.69 -32.00
N PRO A 235 -12.88 19.95 -33.33
CA PRO A 235 -12.15 19.16 -34.32
C PRO A 235 -10.64 19.28 -34.06
N ALA A 236 -9.91 18.18 -34.27
CA ALA A 236 -8.53 18.00 -33.81
C ALA A 236 -7.51 18.96 -34.47
N ARG A 237 -7.45 20.20 -33.99
CA ARG A 237 -6.36 21.13 -34.29
C ARG A 237 -5.11 20.68 -33.54
N LYS A 238 -4.04 20.42 -34.28
CA LYS A 238 -2.74 20.02 -33.74
C LYS A 238 -2.25 21.03 -32.71
N GLN A 239 -1.50 20.55 -31.72
CA GLN A 239 -0.88 21.35 -30.66
C GLN A 239 -0.02 22.46 -31.27
N GLY A 240 -0.54 23.69 -31.28
CA GLY A 240 0.27 24.89 -31.37
C GLY A 240 0.76 25.24 -29.97
N LEU A 241 2.07 25.32 -29.78
CA LEU A 241 2.63 25.84 -28.54
C LEU A 241 2.19 27.31 -28.38
N CYS A 242 2.10 27.77 -27.13
CA CYS A 242 2.06 29.20 -26.86
C CYS A 242 3.39 29.81 -27.35
N ALA A 243 3.35 30.56 -28.45
CA ALA A 243 4.49 31.22 -29.06
C ALA A 243 4.18 32.72 -29.14
N THR A 244 5.01 33.52 -28.49
CA THR A 244 4.87 34.97 -28.37
C THR A 244 4.94 35.65 -29.73
N THR A 245 4.05 36.60 -30.00
CA THR A 245 3.96 37.28 -31.30
C THR A 245 4.99 38.41 -31.43
N GLU A 246 6.26 38.06 -31.64
CA GLU A 246 7.31 38.99 -32.09
C GLU A 246 7.26 39.14 -33.64
N PRO A 247 7.24 40.36 -34.21
CA PRO A 247 7.23 40.54 -35.67
C PRO A 247 8.59 40.28 -36.34
N SER A 248 8.63 39.44 -37.38
CA SER A 248 9.86 39.12 -38.12
C SER A 248 10.22 40.16 -39.19
N GLU A 249 11.44 40.69 -39.18
CA GLU A 249 12.06 41.31 -40.38
C GLU A 249 12.89 40.29 -41.19
N PRO A 250 12.91 40.37 -42.55
CA PRO A 250 13.65 39.41 -43.39
C PRO A 250 14.92 39.98 -44.05
N ARG A 251 16.12 39.44 -43.76
CA ARG A 251 17.34 39.69 -44.56
C ARG A 251 18.25 38.47 -44.79
N SER A 252 18.05 37.86 -45.97
CA SER A 252 19.04 37.37 -46.95
C SER A 252 20.38 36.70 -46.54
N SER A 253 20.57 35.48 -47.10
CA SER A 253 21.81 34.92 -47.73
C SER A 253 23.13 34.79 -46.94
N GLY A 254 23.71 33.57 -46.93
CA GLY A 254 25.07 33.38 -46.38
C GLY A 254 25.70 31.97 -46.39
N GLN A 255 25.88 31.35 -47.58
CA GLN A 255 26.79 30.21 -47.84
C GLN A 255 26.56 28.85 -47.11
N ALA A 256 27.11 27.78 -47.69
CA ALA A 256 27.02 26.41 -47.18
C ALA A 256 28.37 25.67 -47.27
N ARG A 257 28.61 24.70 -46.39
CA ARG A 257 29.54 23.55 -46.61
C ARG A 257 29.19 22.36 -45.68
N PRO A 258 29.59 21.11 -46.00
CA PRO A 258 28.85 19.90 -45.54
C PRO A 258 29.64 18.90 -44.66
N ARG A 259 28.99 17.76 -44.34
CA ARG A 259 29.42 16.57 -43.56
C ARG A 259 29.46 16.77 -42.03
N ALA A 260 29.33 15.73 -41.19
CA ALA A 260 29.37 14.27 -41.40
C ALA A 260 28.24 13.50 -40.64
N PRO A 261 27.94 12.23 -40.97
CA PRO A 261 26.84 11.48 -40.33
C PRO A 261 27.20 10.88 -38.96
N ARG A 262 26.20 10.75 -38.07
CA ARG A 262 26.28 9.99 -36.81
C ARG A 262 25.93 8.51 -37.03
N PRO A 263 26.65 7.54 -36.43
CA PRO A 263 26.25 6.13 -36.44
C PRO A 263 25.09 5.87 -35.47
N ALA A 264 24.22 4.90 -35.80
CA ALA A 264 23.09 4.50 -34.97
C ALA A 264 23.52 3.48 -33.89
N VAL A 265 23.17 3.75 -32.63
CA VAL A 265 23.33 2.78 -31.54
C VAL A 265 22.11 1.84 -31.53
N ARG A 266 22.37 0.55 -31.76
CA ARG A 266 21.35 -0.50 -31.77
C ARG A 266 20.82 -0.71 -30.35
N ALA A 267 19.50 -0.64 -30.16
CA ALA A 267 18.88 -1.04 -28.90
C ALA A 267 19.09 -2.55 -28.66
N ARG A 268 19.55 -2.93 -27.46
CA ARG A 268 19.72 -4.32 -27.04
C ARG A 268 18.67 -4.65 -25.99
N ALA A 269 17.84 -5.66 -26.24
CA ALA A 269 16.81 -6.10 -25.31
C ALA A 269 17.44 -6.64 -24.01
N PRO A 270 16.81 -6.42 -22.83
CA PRO A 270 17.27 -6.97 -21.57
C PRO A 270 17.12 -8.50 -21.56
N GLN A 271 18.16 -9.20 -21.11
CA GLN A 271 18.17 -10.65 -20.96
C GLN A 271 17.87 -11.01 -19.49
N SER A 272 16.98 -11.99 -19.27
CA SER A 272 16.63 -12.46 -17.92
C SER A 272 17.82 -13.16 -17.23
N PRO A 273 18.06 -12.93 -15.92
CA PRO A 273 19.05 -13.68 -15.16
C PRO A 273 18.59 -15.14 -14.89
N PRO A 274 19.50 -16.13 -14.86
CA PRO A 274 19.15 -17.54 -14.76
C PRO A 274 18.88 -18.01 -13.31
N ALA A 275 18.14 -19.10 -13.18
CA ALA A 275 17.95 -19.81 -11.92
C ALA A 275 19.24 -20.50 -11.43
N ARG A 276 19.44 -20.57 -10.11
CA ARG A 276 20.46 -21.41 -9.48
C ARG A 276 19.84 -22.72 -8.97
N GLN A 277 20.54 -23.83 -9.20
CA GLN A 277 20.32 -25.13 -8.56
C GLN A 277 21.52 -25.50 -7.68
N ALA A 278 21.48 -26.71 -7.11
CA ALA A 278 22.43 -27.34 -6.18
C ALA A 278 22.29 -26.91 -4.70
N GLY A 279 22.15 -27.84 -3.74
CA GLY A 279 22.03 -29.29 -3.95
C GLY A 279 21.70 -30.14 -2.70
N ALA A 280 21.52 -31.44 -2.97
CA ALA A 280 21.62 -32.57 -2.02
C ALA A 280 22.98 -33.29 -2.32
N PRO A 281 23.38 -34.48 -1.77
CA PRO A 281 22.66 -35.57 -1.09
C PRO A 281 23.00 -35.61 0.42
N ILE A 282 22.97 -36.67 1.26
CA ILE A 282 22.81 -38.14 1.15
C ILE A 282 21.85 -38.65 2.25
N GLN A 283 21.36 -39.89 2.11
CA GLN A 283 20.48 -40.60 3.05
C GLN A 283 21.20 -41.09 4.33
N GLY A 284 20.44 -41.31 5.40
CA GLY A 284 20.82 -42.11 6.56
C GLY A 284 19.58 -42.64 7.29
N SER A 285 19.53 -43.94 7.60
CA SER A 285 18.35 -44.60 8.16
C SER A 285 18.75 -45.72 9.13
N LEU A 286 18.17 -45.74 10.34
CA LEU A 286 17.63 -46.91 11.07
C LEU A 286 17.40 -46.59 12.56
N LEU A 287 16.54 -47.41 13.20
CA LEU A 287 16.18 -47.44 14.64
C LEU A 287 15.38 -46.22 15.17
N GLY A 288 14.43 -46.38 16.10
CA GLY A 288 13.92 -47.59 16.76
C GLY A 288 12.50 -47.42 17.34
N ARG A 289 11.81 -48.53 17.66
CA ARG A 289 10.40 -48.54 18.10
C ARG A 289 10.26 -48.70 19.63
N LEU A 290 9.45 -47.85 20.28
CA LEU A 290 8.74 -48.14 21.54
C LEU A 290 7.34 -47.49 21.46
N ARG A 291 6.22 -48.24 21.39
CA ARG A 291 5.48 -49.01 22.42
C ARG A 291 4.44 -48.18 23.22
N ARG A 292 3.19 -48.23 22.73
CA ARG A 292 1.87 -48.46 23.41
C ARG A 292 1.74 -48.20 24.93
N PRO A 293 0.59 -47.66 25.40
CA PRO A 293 -0.71 -48.40 25.45
C PRO A 293 -1.78 -47.78 24.52
N ARG A 294 -2.80 -48.49 23.97
CA ARG A 294 -3.67 -49.60 24.44
C ARG A 294 -4.81 -49.15 25.37
N ARG A 295 -5.85 -48.50 24.80
CA ARG A 295 -7.19 -48.43 25.41
C ARG A 295 -7.82 -49.84 25.44
N PRO A 296 -8.54 -50.22 26.51
CA PRO A 296 -9.49 -51.32 26.47
C PRO A 296 -10.81 -50.88 25.82
N ASP A 297 -11.53 -51.84 25.23
CA ASP A 297 -12.94 -51.72 24.90
C ASP A 297 -13.70 -52.86 25.60
N ARG A 298 -14.88 -52.54 26.13
CA ARG A 298 -15.86 -53.31 26.94
C ARG A 298 -16.61 -52.29 27.80
N GLY A 299 -17.93 -52.28 27.87
CA GLY A 299 -18.93 -53.05 27.13
C GLY A 299 -20.32 -52.70 27.68
N GLY A 300 -21.30 -52.45 26.83
CA GLY A 300 -22.59 -51.88 27.27
C GLY A 300 -23.55 -52.89 27.88
N ARG A 301 -24.42 -52.41 28.78
CA ARG A 301 -25.79 -52.94 28.99
C ARG A 301 -26.70 -51.94 29.73
N ARG A 302 -27.87 -51.68 29.14
CA ARG A 302 -29.13 -51.33 29.86
C ARG A 302 -29.66 -52.61 30.53
N PRO A 303 -30.54 -52.58 31.56
CA PRO A 303 -31.80 -51.83 31.54
C PRO A 303 -32.19 -51.12 32.86
N ALA A 304 -33.42 -50.57 32.90
CA ALA A 304 -34.15 -50.26 34.13
C ALA A 304 -34.91 -51.53 34.63
N PRO A 305 -35.54 -51.52 35.83
CA PRO A 305 -36.86 -50.88 35.97
C PRO A 305 -37.06 -50.14 37.31
N GLY A 306 -38.25 -49.59 37.52
CA GLY A 306 -38.54 -48.57 38.53
C GLY A 306 -38.86 -49.01 39.95
N SER A 307 -39.06 -47.99 40.78
CA SER A 307 -40.24 -47.80 41.63
C SER A 307 -40.60 -46.32 41.63
#